data_AF-A0A3M2FHL9-F1
#
_entry.id   AF-A0A3M2FHL9-F1
#
_cell.length_a   1.000
_cell.length_b   1.000
_cell.length_c   1.000
_cell.angle_alpha   90.00
_cell.angle_beta   90.00
_cell.angle_gamma   90.00
#
_symmetry.space_group_name_H-M   'P 1'
#
loop_
_entity.id
_entity.type
_entity.pdbx_description
1 polymer ?
#
loop_
_entity_poly.entity_id
_entity_poly.type
_entity_poly.pdbx_seq_one_letter_code
_entity_poly.pdbx_strand_id
1 'polypeptide(L)'
;MIKTSFTRMGRFIVLSCLGSVLSCASPTEGVIVEAVSRSLEKRVPVTLASYLTGGQNALVEEVRVLEISKVIGKGKHTYWRAQIYARGVCRVMFGGHKSFEGKAVYRIYKDAFDNWRAAPDEF
;
A
#
# COMPACT_ATOMS: atom_id res chain seq x y z
N MET A 1 26.98 61.06 -14.17
CA MET A 1 28.24 60.30 -14.15
C MET A 1 27.94 58.94 -13.52
N ILE A 2 27.96 57.89 -14.33
CA ILE A 2 27.51 56.53 -13.98
C ILE A 2 28.67 55.80 -13.27
N LYS A 3 28.42 55.23 -12.09
CA LYS A 3 29.26 54.18 -11.51
C LYS A 3 28.42 52.92 -11.36
N THR A 4 28.57 52.03 -12.32
CA THR A 4 28.19 50.63 -12.22
C THR A 4 29.08 49.94 -11.19
N SER A 5 28.48 49.12 -10.33
CA SER A 5 29.20 48.11 -9.55
C SER A 5 28.32 46.88 -9.54
N PHE A 6 28.60 45.99 -10.48
CA PHE A 6 27.96 44.70 -10.66
C PHE A 6 28.87 43.66 -10.01
N THR A 7 28.57 43.30 -8.76
CA THR A 7 29.29 42.23 -8.05
C THR A 7 28.44 40.97 -8.10
N ARG A 8 28.97 39.99 -8.81
CA ARG A 8 28.44 38.64 -9.00
C ARG A 8 28.70 37.79 -7.75
N MET A 9 27.96 36.69 -7.65
CA MET A 9 28.22 35.46 -6.87
C MET A 9 27.49 35.33 -5.52
N GLY A 10 26.83 34.18 -5.36
CA GLY A 10 26.26 33.73 -4.09
C GLY A 10 25.08 32.78 -4.25
N ARG A 11 25.25 31.70 -5.01
CA ARG A 11 24.26 30.61 -5.11
C ARG A 11 24.31 29.80 -3.80
N PHE A 12 23.48 30.18 -2.82
CA PHE A 12 23.28 29.38 -1.61
C PHE A 12 22.04 28.50 -1.78
N ILE A 13 22.25 27.29 -2.31
CA ILE A 13 21.30 26.19 -2.15
C ILE A 13 21.53 25.64 -0.75
N VAL A 14 20.76 26.12 0.23
CA VAL A 14 20.63 25.44 1.52
C VAL A 14 19.48 24.44 1.34
N LEU A 15 19.81 23.30 0.73
CA LEU A 15 18.93 22.13 0.75
C LEU A 15 19.10 21.48 2.13
N SER A 16 18.52 22.11 3.14
CA SER A 16 18.37 21.52 4.47
C SER A 16 17.33 20.40 4.36
N CYS A 17 17.80 19.20 3.99
CA CYS A 17 17.11 17.95 4.29
C CYS A 17 17.06 17.82 5.82
N LEU A 18 16.12 18.53 6.46
CA LEU A 18 15.74 18.24 7.83
C LEU A 18 15.31 16.78 7.85
N GLY A 19 16.08 15.98 8.58
CA GLY A 19 15.83 14.58 8.82
C GLY A 19 14.38 14.38 9.21
N SER A 20 13.66 13.67 8.36
CA SER A 20 12.38 13.09 8.71
C SER A 20 12.62 12.17 9.90
N VAL A 21 12.13 12.61 11.05
CA VAL A 21 11.92 11.78 12.23
C VAL A 21 11.12 10.57 11.75
N LEU A 22 11.79 9.43 11.59
CA LEU A 22 11.21 8.13 11.23
C LEU A 22 10.38 7.63 12.42
N SER A 23 9.37 8.40 12.80
CA SER A 23 8.25 7.86 13.56
C SER A 23 7.55 6.91 12.60
N CYS A 24 7.56 5.63 12.96
CA CYS A 24 6.89 4.56 12.24
C CYS A 24 5.37 4.81 12.36
N ALA A 25 4.86 5.78 11.61
CA ALA A 25 3.47 6.18 11.65
C ALA A 25 2.60 5.00 11.22
N SER A 26 1.57 4.69 12.00
CA SER A 26 0.58 3.69 11.62
C SER A 26 -0.06 4.06 10.28
N PRO A 27 -0.33 3.09 9.40
CA PRO A 27 -0.97 3.38 8.12
C PRO A 27 -2.37 3.95 8.37
N THR A 28 -2.76 4.95 7.59
CA THR A 28 -4.14 5.47 7.59
C THR A 28 -5.05 4.55 6.80
N GLU A 29 -6.36 4.68 6.98
CA GLU A 29 -7.34 3.87 6.24
C GLU A 29 -7.16 3.97 4.72
N GLY A 30 -7.00 5.19 4.18
CA GLY A 30 -6.80 5.41 2.74
C GLY A 30 -5.54 4.71 2.20
N VAL A 31 -4.46 4.69 2.99
CA VAL A 31 -3.22 3.98 2.65
C VAL A 31 -3.44 2.46 2.61
N ILE A 32 -4.22 1.93 3.55
CA ILE A 32 -4.57 0.50 3.58
C ILE A 32 -5.41 0.14 2.35
N VAL A 33 -6.44 0.94 2.07
CA VAL A 33 -7.31 0.75 0.90
C VAL A 33 -6.48 0.72 -0.38
N GLU A 34 -5.61 1.70 -0.59
CA GLU A 34 -4.75 1.75 -1.77
C GLU A 34 -3.79 0.54 -1.86
N ALA A 35 -3.13 0.20 -0.76
CA ALA A 35 -2.18 -0.92 -0.73
C ALA A 35 -2.87 -2.27 -1.00
N VAL A 36 -4.06 -2.48 -0.43
CA VAL A 36 -4.88 -3.68 -0.64
C VAL A 36 -5.43 -3.74 -2.07
N SER A 37 -5.95 -2.63 -2.60
CA SER A 37 -6.42 -2.58 -4.00
C SER A 37 -5.31 -2.96 -4.98
N ARG A 38 -4.11 -2.37 -4.84
CA ARG A 38 -2.94 -2.72 -5.68
C ARG A 38 -2.52 -4.18 -5.54
N SER A 39 -2.71 -4.78 -4.36
CA SER A 39 -2.45 -6.21 -4.16
C SER A 39 -3.48 -7.06 -4.90
N LEU A 40 -4.77 -6.74 -4.75
CA LEU A 40 -5.88 -7.46 -5.36
C LEU A 40 -5.86 -7.38 -6.89
N GLU A 41 -5.56 -6.21 -7.45
CA GLU A 41 -5.37 -6.00 -8.90
C GLU A 41 -4.39 -7.01 -9.50
N LYS A 42 -3.31 -7.33 -8.77
CA LYS A 42 -2.33 -8.35 -9.20
C LYS A 42 -2.87 -9.75 -8.99
N ARG A 43 -3.37 -10.03 -7.79
CA ARG A 43 -3.83 -11.36 -7.40
C ARG A 43 -4.88 -11.30 -6.30
N VAL A 44 -6.03 -11.91 -6.56
CA VAL A 44 -7.06 -12.17 -5.56
C VAL A 44 -6.72 -13.48 -4.83
N PRO A 45 -6.57 -13.47 -3.49
CA PRO A 45 -6.28 -14.69 -2.74
C PRO A 45 -7.48 -15.64 -2.76
N VAL A 46 -7.20 -16.94 -2.55
CA VAL A 46 -8.21 -18.01 -2.50
C VAL A 46 -9.30 -17.69 -1.46
N THR A 47 -8.90 -17.08 -0.35
CA THR A 47 -9.79 -16.68 0.75
C THR A 47 -10.89 -15.72 0.33
N LEU A 48 -10.66 -14.87 -0.67
CA LEU A 48 -11.67 -13.95 -1.23
C LEU A 48 -12.33 -14.51 -2.48
N ALA A 49 -11.58 -15.25 -3.28
CA ALA A 49 -12.05 -15.67 -4.59
C ALA A 49 -13.14 -16.75 -4.52
N SER A 50 -13.28 -17.51 -3.43
CA SER A 50 -14.18 -18.68 -3.36
C SER A 50 -13.89 -19.76 -4.43
N TYR A 51 -12.72 -19.70 -5.08
CA TYR A 51 -12.23 -20.69 -6.05
C TYR A 51 -10.83 -21.15 -5.64
N LEU A 52 -10.53 -22.43 -5.87
CA LEU A 52 -9.30 -23.10 -5.40
C LEU A 52 -7.99 -22.44 -5.87
N THR A 53 -8.01 -21.69 -6.96
CA THR A 53 -6.80 -21.07 -7.55
C THR A 53 -6.62 -19.60 -7.22
N GLY A 54 -7.60 -18.96 -6.57
CA GLY A 54 -7.66 -17.50 -6.52
C GLY A 54 -8.00 -16.89 -7.88
N GLY A 55 -7.66 -15.62 -8.05
CA GLY A 55 -7.84 -14.87 -9.30
C GLY A 55 -6.68 -13.93 -9.62
N GLN A 56 -6.61 -13.44 -10.85
CA GLN A 56 -5.58 -12.51 -11.34
C GLN A 56 -6.24 -11.34 -12.08
N ASN A 57 -5.49 -10.25 -12.26
CA ASN A 57 -5.93 -9.06 -13.02
C ASN A 57 -7.31 -8.58 -12.55
N ALA A 58 -7.43 -8.31 -11.25
CA ALA A 58 -8.71 -7.92 -10.68
C ALA A 58 -9.07 -6.48 -11.06
N LEU A 59 -10.35 -6.28 -11.39
CA LEU A 59 -11.02 -5.00 -11.35
C LEU A 59 -11.66 -4.87 -9.98
N VAL A 60 -11.05 -4.07 -9.11
CA VAL A 60 -11.50 -3.87 -7.73
C VAL A 60 -12.59 -2.80 -7.70
N GLU A 61 -13.77 -3.15 -7.21
CA GLU A 61 -14.91 -2.22 -7.12
C GLU A 61 -14.95 -1.54 -5.76
N GLU A 62 -14.62 -2.27 -4.69
CA GLU A 62 -14.64 -1.73 -3.34
C GLU A 62 -13.60 -2.44 -2.46
N VAL A 63 -12.93 -1.64 -1.64
CA VAL A 63 -12.17 -2.10 -0.47
C VAL A 63 -12.59 -1.23 0.71
N ARG A 64 -12.98 -1.88 1.81
CA ARG A 64 -13.39 -1.22 3.05
C ARG A 64 -12.58 -1.79 4.20
N VAL A 65 -12.00 -0.93 5.03
CA VAL A 65 -11.30 -1.35 6.23
C VAL A 65 -12.33 -1.59 7.34
N LEU A 66 -12.30 -2.78 7.93
CA LEU A 66 -13.19 -3.16 9.03
C LEU A 66 -12.50 -3.00 10.38
N GLU A 67 -11.23 -3.39 10.44
CA GLU A 67 -10.42 -3.29 11.65
C GLU A 67 -8.95 -3.08 11.29
N ILE A 68 -8.26 -2.24 12.05
CA ILE A 68 -6.80 -2.12 12.03
C ILE A 68 -6.30 -2.62 13.39
N SER A 69 -5.66 -3.78 13.41
CA SER A 69 -5.10 -4.34 14.63
C SER A 69 -3.75 -3.69 14.97
N LYS A 70 -3.26 -3.98 16.19
CA LYS A 70 -1.98 -3.46 16.71
C LYS A 70 -0.79 -3.89 15.85
N VAL A 71 0.28 -3.10 15.93
CA VAL A 71 1.56 -3.36 15.28
C VAL A 71 2.16 -4.71 15.72
N ILE A 72 2.68 -5.47 14.77
CA ILE A 72 3.30 -6.78 14.98
C ILE A 72 4.72 -6.77 14.42
N GLY A 73 5.65 -7.44 15.09
CA GLY A 73 7.06 -7.51 14.70
C GLY A 73 7.92 -6.39 15.26
N LYS A 74 9.19 -6.35 14.84
CA LYS A 74 10.18 -5.32 15.22
C LYS A 74 11.10 -4.99 14.04
N GLY A 75 11.54 -3.74 13.94
CA GLY A 75 12.48 -3.29 12.91
C GLY A 75 11.94 -3.51 11.49
N LYS A 76 12.71 -4.18 10.63
CA LYS A 76 12.34 -4.42 9.22
C LYS A 76 11.17 -5.39 9.03
N HIS A 77 10.75 -6.08 10.09
CA HIS A 77 9.62 -7.02 10.07
C HIS A 77 8.35 -6.42 10.69
N THR A 78 8.30 -5.10 10.84
CA THR A 78 7.13 -4.40 11.39
C THR A 78 5.99 -4.39 10.38
N TYR A 79 4.82 -4.87 10.78
CA TYR A 79 3.60 -4.80 9.98
C TYR A 79 2.36 -4.56 10.85
N TRP A 80 1.30 -4.10 10.23
CA TRP A 80 -0.03 -3.96 10.82
C TRP A 80 -0.94 -4.99 10.20
N ARG A 81 -1.81 -5.61 10.99
CA ARG A 81 -2.88 -6.44 10.45
C ARG A 81 -4.10 -5.58 10.21
N ALA A 82 -4.70 -5.71 9.03
CA ALA A 82 -5.95 -5.05 8.69
C ALA A 82 -6.97 -6.10 8.25
N GLN A 83 -8.13 -6.13 8.90
CA GLN A 83 -9.28 -6.86 8.40
C GLN A 83 -10.02 -5.96 7.41
N ILE A 84 -10.25 -6.47 6.21
CA ILE A 84 -10.88 -5.73 5.13
C ILE A 84 -12.08 -6.52 4.58
N TYR A 85 -13.03 -5.79 4.03
CA TYR A 85 -14.01 -6.31 3.07
C TYR A 85 -13.60 -5.85 1.67
N ALA A 86 -13.67 -6.73 0.68
CA ALA A 86 -13.42 -6.36 -0.70
C ALA A 86 -14.36 -7.08 -1.65
N ARG A 87 -14.68 -6.42 -2.76
CA ARG A 87 -15.41 -6.99 -3.89
C ARG A 87 -14.92 -6.47 -5.24
N GLY A 88 -15.17 -7.25 -6.27
CA GLY A 88 -14.87 -6.90 -7.64
C GLY A 88 -14.91 -8.12 -8.55
N VAL A 89 -14.22 -8.03 -9.68
CA VAL A 89 -14.16 -9.08 -10.71
C VAL A 89 -12.71 -9.44 -10.99
N CYS A 90 -12.41 -10.72 -11.20
CA CYS A 90 -11.07 -11.18 -11.53
C CYS A 90 -11.09 -12.26 -12.61
N ARG A 91 -9.93 -12.51 -13.23
CA ARG A 91 -9.73 -13.61 -14.17
C ARG A 91 -9.31 -14.87 -13.42
N VAL A 92 -9.99 -15.99 -13.67
CA VAL A 92 -9.64 -17.30 -13.09
C VAL A 92 -8.73 -18.10 -14.02
N MET A 93 -7.97 -19.06 -13.48
CA MET A 93 -6.97 -19.83 -14.24
C MET A 93 -7.56 -20.62 -15.43
N PHE A 94 -8.77 -21.15 -15.29
CA PHE A 94 -9.45 -21.91 -16.35
C PHE A 94 -10.19 -21.03 -17.37
N GLY A 95 -9.87 -19.72 -17.40
CA GLY A 95 -10.50 -18.75 -18.28
C GLY A 95 -11.80 -18.17 -17.73
N GLY A 96 -12.17 -16.99 -18.25
CA GLY A 96 -13.37 -16.26 -17.84
C GLY A 96 -13.15 -15.29 -16.67
N HIS A 97 -14.18 -14.48 -16.45
CA HIS A 97 -14.24 -13.52 -15.36
C HIS A 97 -15.20 -14.02 -14.29
N LYS A 98 -14.81 -13.86 -13.03
CA LYS A 98 -15.63 -14.22 -11.87
C LYS A 98 -15.60 -13.10 -10.85
N SER A 99 -16.76 -12.86 -10.23
CA SER A 99 -16.83 -11.99 -9.08
C SER A 99 -16.13 -12.62 -7.88
N PHE A 100 -15.53 -11.77 -7.06
CA PHE A 100 -15.08 -12.09 -5.72
C PHE A 100 -15.73 -11.10 -4.76
N GLU A 101 -16.06 -11.58 -3.57
CA GLU A 101 -16.64 -10.77 -2.50
C GLU A 101 -16.38 -11.45 -1.17
N GLY A 102 -15.91 -10.70 -0.17
CA GLY A 102 -15.79 -11.24 1.17
C GLY A 102 -14.88 -10.46 2.07
N LYS A 103 -14.56 -11.07 3.21
CA LYS A 103 -13.63 -10.53 4.20
C LYS A 103 -12.29 -11.26 4.12
N ALA A 104 -11.21 -10.52 4.30
CA ALA A 104 -9.86 -11.09 4.40
C ALA A 104 -9.00 -10.29 5.37
N VAL A 105 -7.90 -10.91 5.81
CA VAL A 105 -6.89 -10.24 6.63
C VAL A 105 -5.66 -10.01 5.77
N TYR A 106 -5.13 -8.79 5.83
CA TYR A 106 -3.92 -8.37 5.14
C TYR A 106 -2.87 -7.91 6.13
N ARG A 107 -1.62 -8.22 5.82
CA ARG A 107 -0.44 -7.61 6.43
C ARG A 107 -0.11 -6.35 5.66
N ILE A 108 -0.09 -5.23 6.35
CA ILE A 108 0.26 -3.91 5.83
C ILE A 108 1.66 -3.57 6.33
N TYR A 109 2.59 -3.35 5.41
CA TYR A 109 4.00 -3.13 5.75
C TYR A 109 4.62 -2.14 4.76
N LYS A 110 5.78 -1.60 5.12
CA LYS A 110 6.57 -0.80 4.19
C LYS A 110 7.63 -1.66 3.51
N ASP A 111 7.79 -1.51 2.19
CA ASP A 111 8.88 -2.15 1.46
C ASP A 111 10.23 -1.44 1.68
N ALA A 112 11.29 -1.94 1.05
CA ALA A 112 12.64 -1.37 1.18
C ALA A 112 12.76 0.09 0.70
N PHE A 113 11.75 0.59 -0.01
CA PHE A 113 11.67 1.95 -0.54
C PHE A 113 10.65 2.80 0.24
N ASP A 114 10.27 2.38 1.45
CA ASP A 114 9.32 3.06 2.34
C ASP A 114 7.88 3.16 1.76
N ASN A 115 7.54 2.36 0.75
CA ASN A 115 6.19 2.33 0.18
C ASN A 115 5.31 1.32 0.93
N TRP A 116 4.07 1.73 1.21
CA TRP A 116 3.06 0.83 1.78
C TRP A 116 2.67 -0.28 0.79
N ARG A 117 2.70 -1.51 1.30
CA ARG A 117 2.32 -2.74 0.60
C ARG A 117 1.35 -3.52 1.47
N ALA A 118 0.51 -4.29 0.80
CA ALA A 118 -0.35 -5.26 1.42
C ALA A 118 0.01 -6.65 0.89
N ALA A 119 0.00 -7.65 1.78
CA ALA A 119 0.05 -9.05 1.40
C ALA A 119 -1.03 -9.82 2.16
N PRO A 120 -1.70 -10.80 1.53
CA PRO A 120 -2.60 -11.70 2.24
C PRO A 120 -1.91 -12.29 3.48
N ASP A 121 -2.65 -12.30 4.58
CA ASP A 121 -2.24 -12.97 5.81
C ASP A 121 -2.73 -14.42 5.73
N GLU A 122 -2.07 -15.19 4.86
CA GLU A 122 -2.25 -16.63 4.78
C GLU A 122 -1.52 -17.24 5.99
N PHE A 123 -2.27 -17.96 6.83
CA PHE A 123 -1.84 -18.55 8.10
C PHE A 123 -0.51 -19.31 8.02
#